data_AF-A0AAD9Q0A6-F1
#
_entry.id   AF-A0AAD9Q0A6-F1
#
_cell.length_a   1.000
_cell.length_b   1.000
_cell.length_c   1.000
_cell.angle_alpha   90.00
_cell.angle_beta   90.00
_cell.angle_gamma   90.00
#
_symmetry.space_group_name_H-M   'P 1'
#
loop_
_entity.id
_entity.type
_entity.pdbx_description
1 polymer ?
#
loop_
_entity_poly.entity_id
_entity_poly.type
_entity_poly.pdbx_seq_one_letter_code
_entity_poly.pdbx_strand_id
1 'polypeptide(L)'
;MLQLLRAGWTKDRAKAVTKKLLQASNETGCEVINFWIKGVRRHLYWCAASTTDGFGDLIVAKWKSFLCHVSNLHKDHPDPLYKECNHDDLEPRRWIRK
;
A
#
# COMPACT_ATOMS: atom_id res chain seq x y z
N MET A 1 10.31 24.49 0.36
CA MET A 1 9.11 24.64 -0.49
C MET A 1 8.72 23.33 -1.20
N LEU A 2 9.66 22.63 -1.85
CA LEU A 2 9.42 21.31 -2.50
C LEU A 2 8.93 20.20 -1.55
N GLN A 3 9.50 20.07 -0.35
CA GLN A 3 9.08 19.04 0.63
C GLN A 3 7.63 19.22 1.15
N LEU A 4 7.12 20.47 1.22
CA LEU A 4 5.76 20.76 1.67
C LEU A 4 4.71 20.49 0.58
N LEU A 5 5.04 20.78 -0.69
CA LEU A 5 4.21 20.40 -1.84
C LEU A 5 4.13 18.87 -2.00
N ARG A 6 5.24 18.17 -1.69
CA ARG A 6 5.35 16.70 -1.70
C ARG A 6 4.47 16.04 -0.62
N ALA A 7 4.49 16.58 0.59
CA ALA A 7 3.61 16.16 1.68
C ALA A 7 2.13 16.43 1.37
N GLY A 8 1.80 17.50 0.64
CA GLY A 8 0.44 17.80 0.18
C GLY A 8 -0.07 16.79 -0.86
N TRP A 9 0.67 16.61 -1.96
CA TRP A 9 0.27 15.71 -3.06
C TRP A 9 0.11 14.25 -2.61
N THR A 10 1.02 13.77 -1.77
CA THR A 10 0.97 12.40 -1.22
C THR A 10 -0.20 12.21 -0.25
N LYS A 11 -0.50 13.23 0.58
CA LYS A 11 -1.69 13.23 1.44
C LYS A 11 -2.97 13.17 0.62
N ASP A 12 -3.07 13.90 -0.49
CA ASP A 12 -4.25 13.91 -1.34
C ASP A 12 -4.48 12.57 -2.04
N ARG A 13 -3.42 11.96 -2.58
CA ARG A 13 -3.49 10.59 -3.16
C ARG A 13 -3.88 9.56 -2.10
N ALA A 14 -3.28 9.60 -0.91
CA ALA A 14 -3.60 8.67 0.17
C ALA A 14 -5.03 8.85 0.68
N LYS A 15 -5.52 10.09 0.74
CA LYS A 15 -6.92 10.40 1.07
C LYS A 15 -7.87 9.86 0.01
N ALA A 16 -7.56 10.04 -1.27
CA ALA A 16 -8.38 9.52 -2.37
C ALA A 16 -8.47 7.99 -2.36
N VAL A 17 -7.35 7.28 -2.14
CA VAL A 17 -7.33 5.82 -1.99
C VAL A 17 -8.13 5.39 -0.76
N THR A 18 -7.95 6.06 0.38
CA THR A 18 -8.70 5.79 1.62
C THR A 18 -10.21 5.91 1.37
N LYS A 19 -10.67 6.96 0.67
CA LYS A 19 -12.09 7.14 0.35
C LYS A 19 -12.65 5.99 -0.50
N LYS A 20 -11.91 5.54 -1.51
CA LYS A 20 -12.31 4.40 -2.34
C LYS A 20 -12.37 3.10 -1.55
N LEU A 21 -11.41 2.86 -0.66
CA LEU A 21 -11.40 1.68 0.20
C LEU A 21 -12.54 1.70 1.22
N LEU A 22 -12.87 2.86 1.80
CA LEU A 22 -14.03 3.02 2.68
C LEU A 22 -15.34 2.72 1.95
N GLN A 23 -15.45 3.15 0.68
CA GLN A 23 -16.62 2.82 -0.13
C GLN A 23 -16.71 1.31 -0.39
N ALA A 24 -15.62 0.69 -0.83
CA ALA A 24 -15.57 -0.75 -1.07
C ALA A 24 -15.84 -1.56 0.21
N SER A 25 -15.36 -1.09 1.37
CA SER A 25 -15.59 -1.79 2.64
C SER A 25 -17.04 -1.80 3.11
N ASN A 26 -17.91 -0.98 2.51
CA ASN A 26 -19.34 -0.96 2.81
C ASN A 26 -20.14 -1.91 1.91
N GLU A 27 -19.50 -2.54 0.91
CA GLU A 27 -20.12 -3.58 0.11
C GLU A 27 -20.21 -4.88 0.91
N THR A 28 -21.33 -5.59 0.80
CA THR A 28 -21.56 -6.85 1.52
C THR A 28 -20.47 -7.88 1.18
N GLY A 29 -19.82 -8.42 2.21
CA GLY A 29 -18.70 -9.37 2.06
C GLY A 29 -17.32 -8.70 1.92
N CYS A 30 -17.26 -7.37 1.85
CA CYS A 30 -16.01 -6.60 1.74
C CYS A 30 -15.62 -5.90 3.05
N GLU A 31 -16.29 -6.17 4.17
CA GLU A 31 -16.10 -5.49 5.46
C GLU A 31 -14.66 -5.64 5.96
N VAL A 32 -14.01 -6.74 5.55
CA VAL A 32 -12.60 -7.01 5.85
C VAL A 32 -11.68 -5.87 5.40
N ILE A 33 -12.03 -5.14 4.33
CA ILE A 33 -11.27 -4.01 3.77
C ILE A 33 -11.02 -2.95 4.85
N ASN A 34 -11.96 -2.73 5.79
CA ASN A 34 -11.82 -1.74 6.86
C ASN A 34 -10.56 -1.95 7.71
N PHE A 35 -10.16 -3.20 7.96
CA PHE A 35 -8.96 -3.50 8.76
C PHE A 35 -7.66 -3.03 8.08
N TRP A 36 -7.67 -2.87 6.76
CA TRP A 36 -6.49 -2.56 5.96
C TRP A 36 -6.29 -1.07 5.73
N ILE A 37 -7.36 -0.28 5.77
CA ILE A 37 -7.36 1.13 5.33
C ILE A 37 -6.25 1.94 6.01
N LYS A 38 -6.08 1.76 7.33
CA LYS A 38 -5.03 2.44 8.10
C LYS A 38 -3.63 2.01 7.65
N GLY A 39 -3.43 0.71 7.40
CA GLY A 39 -2.16 0.14 6.93
C GLY A 39 -1.81 0.64 5.53
N VAL A 40 -2.75 0.51 4.58
CA VAL A 40 -2.64 1.03 3.21
C VAL A 40 -2.25 2.50 3.18
N ARG A 41 -2.97 3.34 3.93
CA ARG A 41 -2.71 4.80 3.97
C ARG A 41 -1.30 5.12 4.47
N ARG A 42 -0.86 4.44 5.55
CA ARG A 42 0.48 4.62 6.11
C ARG A 42 1.56 4.15 5.14
N HIS A 43 1.35 3.00 4.50
CA HIS A 43 2.32 2.45 3.57
C HIS A 43 2.46 3.32 2.32
N LEU A 44 1.37 3.80 1.73
CA LEU A 44 1.42 4.69 0.58
C LEU A 44 2.16 6.00 0.89
N TYR A 45 1.93 6.57 2.07
CA TYR A 45 2.69 7.72 2.54
C TYR A 45 4.19 7.39 2.65
N TRP A 46 4.54 6.24 3.24
CA TRP A 46 5.92 5.79 3.34
C TRP A 46 6.57 5.53 1.97
N CYS A 47 5.89 4.90 1.01
CA CYS A 47 6.43 4.68 -0.34
C CYS A 47 6.88 5.99 -0.97
N ALA A 48 6.08 7.04 -0.83
CA ALA A 48 6.39 8.33 -1.41
C ALA A 48 7.43 9.11 -0.60
N ALA A 49 7.35 9.08 0.74
CA ALA A 49 8.28 9.78 1.62
C ALA A 49 9.70 9.17 1.61
N SER A 50 9.80 7.86 1.42
CA SER A 50 11.08 7.11 1.38
C SER A 50 11.73 7.03 0.00
N THR A 51 11.17 7.71 -1.00
CA THR A 51 11.69 7.66 -2.37
C THR A 51 12.22 9.02 -2.74
N THR A 52 13.41 9.09 -3.34
CA THR A 52 14.01 10.35 -3.80
C THR A 52 13.23 10.93 -4.99
N ASP A 53 13.28 12.25 -5.18
CA ASP A 53 12.64 12.89 -6.33
C ASP A 53 13.21 12.34 -7.65
N GLY A 54 12.37 12.23 -8.67
CA GLY A 54 12.72 11.63 -9.97
C GLY A 54 12.53 10.11 -10.07
N PHE A 55 12.29 9.41 -8.95
CA PHE A 55 12.10 7.95 -8.92
C PHE A 55 10.63 7.54 -8.73
N GLY A 56 9.72 8.14 -9.51
CA GLY A 56 8.28 7.89 -9.39
C GLY A 56 7.90 6.41 -9.53
N ASP A 57 8.54 5.69 -10.44
CA ASP A 57 8.30 4.27 -10.68
C ASP A 57 8.64 3.41 -9.45
N LEU A 58 9.62 3.82 -8.65
CA LEU A 58 9.97 3.11 -7.42
C LEU A 58 8.87 3.23 -6.36
N ILE A 59 8.11 4.34 -6.34
CA ILE A 59 6.92 4.48 -5.48
C ILE A 59 5.87 3.45 -5.89
N VAL A 60 5.65 3.28 -7.20
CA VAL A 60 4.69 2.31 -7.73
C VAL A 60 5.14 0.87 -7.44
N ALA A 61 6.43 0.58 -7.60
CA ALA A 61 6.98 -0.75 -7.33
C ALA A 61 6.85 -1.13 -5.85
N LYS A 62 7.20 -0.22 -4.92
CA LYS A 62 6.98 -0.40 -3.47
C LYS A 62 5.50 -0.68 -3.17
N TRP A 63 4.60 0.08 -3.78
CA TRP A 63 3.15 -0.11 -3.60
C TRP A 63 2.66 -1.48 -4.12
N LYS A 64 3.11 -1.93 -5.30
CA LYS A 64 2.76 -3.25 -5.84
C LYS A 64 3.28 -4.38 -4.94
N SER A 65 4.52 -4.28 -4.46
CA SER A 65 5.11 -5.25 -3.53
C SER A 65 4.30 -5.34 -2.22
N PHE A 66 3.84 -4.20 -1.69
CA PHE A 66 2.95 -4.17 -0.53
C PHE A 66 1.63 -4.88 -0.78
N LEU A 67 1.00 -4.71 -1.96
CA LEU A 67 -0.24 -5.41 -2.30
C LEU A 67 -0.06 -6.94 -2.31
N CYS A 68 1.08 -7.43 -2.82
CA CYS A 68 1.40 -8.85 -2.75
C CYS A 68 1.60 -9.30 -1.30
N HIS A 69 2.36 -8.55 -0.49
CA HIS A 69 2.58 -8.84 0.93
C HIS A 69 1.27 -8.98 1.71
N VAL A 70 0.35 -8.02 1.56
CA VAL A 70 -0.94 -8.07 2.27
C VAL A 70 -1.77 -9.28 1.86
N SER A 71 -1.69 -9.71 0.59
CA SER A 71 -2.32 -10.93 0.11
C SER A 71 -1.58 -12.22 0.49
N ASN A 72 -0.59 -12.14 1.39
CA ASN A 72 0.26 -13.26 1.80
C ASN A 72 1.08 -13.88 0.64
N LEU A 73 1.35 -13.09 -0.41
CA LEU A 73 2.19 -13.47 -1.54
C LEU A 73 3.58 -12.84 -1.35
N HIS A 74 4.52 -13.61 -0.82
CA HIS A 74 5.86 -13.11 -0.49
C HIS A 74 6.88 -13.26 -1.65
N LYS A 75 6.53 -14.01 -2.70
CA LYS A 75 7.37 -14.26 -3.87
C LYS A 75 6.63 -13.92 -5.16
N ASP A 76 7.36 -13.91 -6.27
CA ASP A 76 6.85 -13.73 -7.63
C ASP A 76 6.04 -12.44 -7.82
N HIS A 77 6.54 -11.36 -7.22
CA HIS A 77 5.92 -10.04 -7.35
C HIS A 77 5.96 -9.58 -8.83
N PRO A 78 4.90 -8.89 -9.29
CA PRO A 78 4.72 -8.58 -10.71
C PRO A 78 5.67 -7.49 -11.22
N ASP A 79 6.28 -6.72 -10.33
CA ASP A 79 7.17 -5.61 -10.69
C ASP A 79 8.62 -6.10 -10.77
N PRO A 80 9.41 -5.72 -11.80
CA PRO A 80 10.80 -6.13 -11.88
C PRO A 80 11.69 -5.56 -10.77
N LEU A 81 11.33 -4.43 -10.16
CA LEU A 81 12.13 -3.78 -9.12
C LEU A 81 12.01 -4.45 -7.74
N TYR A 82 10.95 -5.22 -7.51
CA TYR A 82 10.72 -6.00 -6.30
C TYR A 82 10.13 -7.34 -6.72
N LYS A 83 10.94 -8.40 -6.73
CA LYS A 83 10.50 -9.77 -7.07
C LYS A 83 9.99 -10.55 -5.86
N GLU A 84 10.30 -10.09 -4.67
CA GLU A 84 9.89 -10.68 -3.40
C GLU A 84 9.63 -9.61 -2.36
N CYS A 85 8.98 -10.00 -1.27
CA CYS A 85 8.66 -9.12 -0.17
C CYS A 85 9.89 -8.86 0.72
N ASN A 86 10.11 -7.60 1.09
CA ASN A 86 11.15 -7.19 2.05
C ASN A 86 10.73 -7.32 3.52
N HIS A 87 9.59 -7.92 3.80
CA HIS A 87 9.10 -8.12 5.17
C HIS A 87 9.13 -9.60 5.51
N ASP A 88 9.30 -9.88 6.80
CA ASP A 88 9.12 -11.21 7.36
C ASP A 88 7.70 -11.73 7.10
N ASP A 89 7.53 -13.03 7.30
CA ASP A 89 6.24 -13.71 7.18
C ASP A 89 5.18 -13.05 8.07
N LEU A 90 3.95 -13.02 7.55
CA LEU A 90 2.83 -12.49 8.31
C LEU A 90 2.40 -13.47 9.39
N GLU A 91 2.42 -13.01 10.64
CA GLU A 91 1.66 -13.63 11.72
C GLU A 91 0.20 -13.85 11.32
N PRO A 92 -0.49 -14.89 11.84
CA PRO A 92 -1.87 -15.18 11.49
C PRO A 92 -2.78 -13.94 11.53
N ARG A 93 -3.36 -13.59 10.38
CA ARG A 93 -4.29 -12.47 10.25
C ARG A 93 -5.69 -12.96 9.99
N ARG A 94 -6.70 -12.27 10.53
CA ARG A 94 -8.13 -12.61 10.35
C ARG A 94 -8.57 -12.70 8.89
N TRP A 95 -7.87 -12.00 8.00
CA TRP A 95 -8.19 -11.88 6.58
C TRP A 95 -7.35 -12.82 5.68
N ILE A 96 -6.29 -13.45 6.22
CA ILE A 96 -5.53 -14.47 5.51
C ILE A 96 -6.20 -15.79 5.83
N ARG A 97 -7.04 -16.26 4.90
CA ARG A 97 -7.62 -17.62 4.98
C ARG A 97 -6.56 -18.60 4.48
N LYS A 98 -6.40 -19.72 5.19
CA LYS A 98 -5.62 -20.86 4.70
C LYS A 98 -6.36 -21.56 3.57
#